data_AF-A0A7V1BWV2-F1
#
_entry.id   AF-A0A7V1BWV2-F1
#
_cell.length_a   1.000
_cell.length_b   1.000
_cell.length_c   1.000
_cell.angle_alpha   90.00
_cell.angle_beta   90.00
_cell.angle_gamma   90.00
#
_symmetry.space_group_name_H-M   'P 1'
#
loop_
_entity.id
_entity.type
_entity.pdbx_description
1 polymer ?
#
loop_
_entity_poly.entity_id
_entity_poly.type
_entity_poly.pdbx_seq_one_letter_code
_entity_poly.pdbx_strand_id
1 'polypeptide(L)'
;MKKEVITQTEGYIEQALKKYSVTDAGIAKLKAEYMPLKIKAIDDAVGYKLVRAARMEVKALRIDVEKTRKGLKEESLIFGRAVDGEAKRITALLEPIEDYLHTQEKTVNEEKQRIKDEEANKERERIQARIKKLYDMGVVFDGFGYVYKGKEGENIEVSGEQIKDMPDEEYQNLISTVLDIQRKDTEAQAIQDKAKKAEDDRLAKIKADQEAEGKRLEDIACKQKAQQDEIDAANRKIEEDKRKAADDIKIREEKERLKKELEEKAKKEAEETAKCEAEEKAEKERVAKIEADLTEKLKPDNEKLLALARDIRLLKMPELSNSQSHEILNKARGHLDRAAQILRQGT
;
A
#
# COMPACT_ATOMS: atom_id res chain seq x y z
N MET A 1 37.81 -4.21 99.15
CA MET A 1 38.99 -4.64 98.36
C MET A 1 39.74 -3.49 97.68
N LYS A 2 39.23 -2.79 96.65
CA LYS A 2 40.01 -1.70 95.99
C LYS A 2 40.47 -0.58 96.94
N LYS A 3 39.58 -0.07 97.79
CA LYS A 3 39.89 1.01 98.75
C LYS A 3 40.91 0.61 99.82
N GLU A 4 40.91 -0.68 100.19
CA GLU A 4 41.76 -1.27 101.23
C GLU A 4 43.17 -1.59 100.71
N VAL A 5 43.28 -2.04 99.45
CA VAL A 5 44.56 -2.21 98.74
C VAL A 5 45.23 -0.86 98.48
N ILE A 6 44.45 0.20 98.20
CA ILE A 6 44.98 1.56 98.04
C ILE A 6 45.60 2.06 99.35
N THR A 7 44.90 1.91 100.49
CA THR A 7 45.42 2.32 101.81
C THR A 7 46.66 1.53 102.26
N GLN A 8 46.77 0.25 101.89
CA GLN A 8 47.97 -0.55 102.17
C GLN A 8 49.17 -0.13 101.30
N THR A 9 48.90 0.25 100.05
CA THR A 9 49.93 0.75 99.12
C THR A 9 50.45 2.11 99.56
N GLU A 10 49.56 3.00 100.01
CA GLU A 10 49.92 4.31 100.59
C GLU A 10 50.81 4.15 101.84
N GLY A 11 50.46 3.24 102.75
CA GLY A 11 51.28 2.95 103.93
C GLY A 11 52.67 2.39 103.60
N TYR A 12 52.79 1.54 102.56
CA TYR A 12 54.08 1.05 102.07
C TYR A 12 54.92 2.17 101.45
N ILE A 13 54.30 3.06 100.66
CA ILE A 13 54.98 4.22 100.07
C ILE A 13 55.53 5.15 101.16
N GLU A 14 54.72 5.46 102.18
CA GLU A 14 55.16 6.30 103.31
C GLU A 14 56.35 5.67 104.06
N GLN A 15 56.32 4.35 104.30
CA GLN A 15 57.44 3.63 104.93
C GLN A 15 58.70 3.62 104.06
N ALA A 16 58.56 3.47 102.74
CA ALA A 16 59.68 3.52 101.81
C ALA A 16 60.33 4.91 101.75
N LEU A 17 59.52 5.98 101.74
CA LEU A 17 60.01 7.36 101.73
C LEU A 17 60.73 7.75 103.03
N LYS A 18 60.37 7.15 104.17
CA LYS A 18 61.09 7.33 105.45
C LYS A 18 62.53 6.79 105.43
N LYS A 19 62.92 5.98 104.44
CA LYS A 19 64.31 5.48 104.29
C LYS A 19 65.28 6.53 103.78
N TYR A 20 64.81 7.67 103.28
CA TYR A 20 65.69 8.80 103.00
C TYR A 20 66.17 9.42 104.32
N SER A 21 67.49 9.44 104.54
CA SER A 21 68.11 10.00 105.74
C SER A 21 68.04 11.53 105.80
N VAL A 22 67.81 12.18 104.65
CA VAL A 22 67.74 13.62 104.51
C VAL A 22 66.30 14.07 104.65
N THR A 23 66.01 14.88 105.68
CA THR A 23 64.70 15.51 105.89
C THR A 23 64.69 16.95 105.42
N ASP A 24 63.52 17.49 105.10
CA ASP A 24 63.37 18.90 104.71
C ASP A 24 63.89 19.86 105.80
N ALA A 25 63.66 19.53 107.07
CA ALA A 25 64.21 20.27 108.20
C ALA A 25 65.75 20.20 108.26
N GLY A 26 66.34 19.04 107.93
CA GLY A 26 67.78 18.87 107.82
C GLY A 26 68.38 19.70 106.67
N ILE A 27 67.74 19.69 105.50
CA ILE A 27 68.12 20.53 104.35
C ILE A 27 68.04 22.01 104.72
N ALA A 28 67.00 22.43 105.43
CA ALA A 28 66.85 23.82 105.87
C ALA A 28 67.98 24.25 106.82
N LYS A 29 68.41 23.39 107.74
CA LYS A 29 69.56 23.63 108.62
C LYS A 29 70.87 23.74 107.84
N LEU A 30 71.16 22.76 106.97
CA LEU A 30 72.36 22.79 106.11
C LEU A 30 72.37 24.05 105.23
N LYS A 31 71.21 24.46 104.73
CA LYS A 31 71.07 25.70 103.96
C LYS A 31 71.39 26.93 104.81
N ALA A 32 70.85 27.03 106.02
CA ALA A 32 71.13 28.16 106.92
C ALA A 32 72.60 28.23 107.33
N GLU A 33 73.25 27.08 107.53
CA GLU A 33 74.64 26.99 107.98
C GLU A 33 75.65 27.20 106.84
N TYR A 34 75.42 26.60 105.68
CA TYR A 34 76.40 26.58 104.60
C TYR A 34 76.24 27.70 103.57
N MET A 35 75.04 28.24 103.36
CA MET A 35 74.84 29.34 102.40
C MET A 35 75.57 30.64 102.74
N PRO A 36 75.75 31.02 104.02
CA PRO A 36 76.55 32.19 104.38
C PRO A 36 78.07 31.99 104.19
N LEU A 37 78.55 30.74 104.02
CA LEU A 37 79.97 30.46 103.85
C LEU A 37 80.46 31.04 102.52
N LYS A 38 81.46 31.92 102.60
CA LYS A 38 82.11 32.53 101.44
C LYS A 38 83.61 32.58 101.64
N ILE A 39 84.35 32.37 100.56
CA ILE A 39 85.80 32.53 100.52
C ILE A 39 86.08 34.00 100.21
N LYS A 40 86.76 34.71 101.11
CA LYS A 40 86.89 36.18 101.01
C LYS A 40 87.99 36.64 100.05
N ALA A 41 89.07 35.87 99.94
CA ALA A 41 90.24 36.19 99.12
C ALA A 41 90.93 34.91 98.64
N ILE A 42 91.83 35.01 97.67
CA ILE A 42 92.50 33.85 97.07
C ILE A 42 93.39 33.07 98.07
N ASP A 43 93.91 33.76 99.08
CA ASP A 43 94.75 33.17 100.14
C ASP A 43 93.95 32.77 101.41
N ASP A 44 92.61 32.85 101.37
CA ASP A 44 91.72 32.45 102.48
C ASP A 44 91.61 30.92 102.58
N ALA A 45 92.71 30.29 103.01
CA ALA A 45 92.82 28.85 103.17
C ALA A 45 91.82 28.27 104.16
N VAL A 46 91.38 29.06 105.15
CA VAL A 46 90.41 28.64 106.17
C VAL A 46 89.00 28.60 105.56
N GLY A 47 88.58 29.69 104.89
CA GLY A 47 87.30 29.74 104.18
C GLY A 47 87.18 28.67 103.09
N TYR A 48 88.25 28.43 102.33
CA TYR A 48 88.29 27.36 101.32
C TYR A 48 88.08 25.97 101.92
N LYS A 49 88.76 25.65 103.04
CA LYS A 49 88.59 24.35 103.72
C LYS A 49 87.16 24.16 104.22
N LEU A 50 86.54 25.19 104.79
CA LEU A 50 85.16 25.15 105.28
C LEU A 50 84.15 24.93 104.14
N VAL A 51 84.24 25.71 103.06
CA VAL A 51 83.35 25.56 101.88
C VAL A 51 83.56 24.20 101.20
N ARG A 52 84.80 23.73 101.09
CA ARG A 52 85.09 22.42 100.50
C ARG A 52 84.52 21.29 101.36
N ALA A 53 84.65 21.36 102.68
CA ALA A 53 84.07 20.38 103.61
C ALA A 53 82.54 20.33 103.47
N ALA A 54 81.88 21.50 103.56
CA ALA A 54 80.42 21.62 103.38
C ALA A 54 79.95 21.07 102.02
N ARG A 55 80.68 21.37 100.92
CA ARG A 55 80.36 20.82 99.59
C ARG A 55 80.49 19.30 99.54
N MET A 56 81.53 18.73 100.16
CA MET A 56 81.74 17.28 100.17
C MET A 56 80.64 16.57 100.95
N GLU A 57 80.19 17.15 102.06
CA GLU A 57 79.06 16.65 102.85
C GLU A 57 77.75 16.68 102.05
N VAL A 58 77.39 17.81 101.44
CA VAL A 58 76.19 17.91 100.58
C VAL A 58 76.27 16.94 99.40
N LYS A 59 77.46 16.77 98.79
CA LYS A 59 77.67 15.82 97.70
C LYS A 59 77.47 14.38 98.18
N ALA A 60 77.94 14.03 99.38
CA ALA A 60 77.76 12.70 99.96
C ALA A 60 76.27 12.40 100.19
N LEU A 61 75.53 13.32 100.82
CA LEU A 61 74.09 13.20 101.02
C LEU A 61 73.33 13.02 99.70
N ARG A 62 73.69 13.77 98.65
CA ARG A 62 73.09 13.61 97.31
C ARG A 62 73.35 12.22 96.71
N ILE A 63 74.55 11.68 96.88
CA ILE A 63 74.88 10.33 96.39
C ILE A 63 74.07 9.28 97.13
N ASP A 64 73.89 9.44 98.44
CA ASP A 64 73.14 8.48 99.25
C ASP A 64 71.64 8.49 98.93
N VAL A 65 71.05 9.66 98.63
CA VAL A 65 69.68 9.75 98.07
C VAL A 65 69.55 8.89 96.80
N GLU A 66 70.50 8.99 95.87
CA GLU A 66 70.45 8.21 94.63
C GLU A 66 70.63 6.70 94.87
N LYS A 67 71.46 6.29 95.84
CA LYS A 67 71.58 4.88 96.24
C LYS A 67 70.27 4.37 96.83
N THR A 68 69.65 5.12 97.74
CA THR A 68 68.36 4.77 98.34
C THR A 68 67.27 4.65 97.27
N ARG A 69 67.23 5.56 96.29
CA ARG A 69 66.30 5.48 95.16
C ARG A 69 66.46 4.18 94.36
N LYS A 70 67.70 3.79 94.06
CA LYS A 70 67.99 2.55 93.31
C LYS A 70 67.58 1.32 94.10
N GLY A 71 67.96 1.24 95.38
CA GLY A 71 67.59 0.11 96.23
C GLY A 71 66.07 -0.04 96.40
N LEU A 72 65.35 1.08 96.59
CA LEU A 72 63.88 1.06 96.67
C LEU A 72 63.20 0.57 95.38
N LYS A 73 63.82 0.74 94.21
CA LYS A 73 63.26 0.32 92.91
C LYS A 73 63.69 -1.08 92.48
N GLU A 74 64.74 -1.62 93.08
CA GLU A 74 65.38 -2.85 92.62
C GLU A 74 64.42 -4.05 92.66
N GLU A 75 63.77 -4.30 93.80
CA GLU A 75 62.82 -5.40 93.96
C GLU A 75 61.63 -5.29 92.98
N SER A 76 61.08 -4.09 92.79
CA SER A 76 59.98 -3.84 91.84
C SER A 76 60.40 -4.09 90.39
N LEU A 77 61.61 -3.70 90.00
CA LEU A 77 62.13 -3.95 88.65
C LEU A 77 62.40 -5.43 88.41
N ILE A 78 62.93 -6.15 89.41
CA ILE A 78 63.14 -7.60 89.34
C ILE A 78 61.79 -8.30 89.19
N PHE A 79 60.81 -7.95 90.02
CA PHE A 79 59.47 -8.52 89.97
C PHE A 79 58.80 -8.26 88.62
N GLY A 80 58.80 -7.02 88.13
CA GLY A 80 58.21 -6.68 86.83
C GLY A 80 58.83 -7.48 85.68
N ARG A 81 60.16 -7.59 85.64
CA ARG A 81 60.87 -8.41 84.64
C ARG A 81 60.51 -9.89 84.73
N ALA A 82 60.35 -10.42 85.94
CA ALA A 82 59.98 -11.82 86.14
C ALA A 82 58.56 -12.10 85.63
N VAL A 83 57.60 -11.22 85.95
CA VAL A 83 56.21 -11.33 85.49
C VAL A 83 56.13 -11.21 83.96
N ASP A 84 56.79 -10.21 83.38
CA ASP A 84 56.79 -10.01 81.93
C ASP A 84 57.49 -11.17 81.19
N GLY A 85 58.56 -11.71 81.76
CA GLY A 85 59.26 -12.87 81.24
C GLY A 85 58.39 -14.12 81.24
N GLU A 86 57.69 -14.36 82.35
CA GLU A 86 56.79 -15.51 82.49
C GLU A 86 55.57 -15.39 81.59
N ALA A 87 54.98 -14.19 81.48
CA ALA A 87 53.88 -13.94 80.54
C ALA A 87 54.33 -14.24 79.10
N LYS A 88 55.50 -13.76 78.67
CA LYS A 88 56.07 -14.09 77.35
C LYS A 88 56.28 -15.58 77.16
N ARG A 89 56.81 -16.28 78.17
CA ARG A 89 57.01 -17.74 78.12
C ARG A 89 55.68 -18.47 77.93
N ILE A 90 54.66 -18.09 78.70
CA ILE A 90 53.32 -18.70 78.61
C ILE A 90 52.69 -18.41 77.25
N THR A 91 52.71 -17.15 76.79
CA THR A 91 52.18 -16.79 75.47
C THR A 91 52.85 -17.58 74.35
N ALA A 92 54.19 -17.68 74.35
CA ALA A 92 54.93 -18.44 73.35
C ALA A 92 54.61 -19.95 73.37
N LEU A 93 54.17 -20.50 74.50
CA LEU A 93 53.71 -21.89 74.59
C LEU A 93 52.25 -22.07 74.15
N LEU A 94 51.41 -21.04 74.29
CA LEU A 94 50.00 -21.08 73.92
C LEU A 94 49.79 -20.82 72.42
N GLU A 95 50.58 -19.92 71.82
CA GLU A 95 50.47 -19.54 70.40
C GLU A 95 50.45 -20.74 69.43
N PRO A 96 51.37 -21.71 69.48
CA PRO A 96 51.30 -22.88 68.58
C PRO A 96 50.09 -23.79 68.83
N ILE A 97 49.54 -23.80 70.06
CA ILE A 97 48.32 -24.56 70.38
C ILE A 97 47.11 -23.87 69.73
N GLU A 98 47.02 -22.55 69.85
CA GLU A 98 45.98 -21.74 69.21
C GLU A 98 46.02 -21.88 67.69
N ASP A 99 47.21 -21.76 67.09
CA ASP A 99 47.41 -21.91 65.64
C ASP A 99 46.95 -23.29 65.13
N TYR A 100 47.29 -24.35 65.86
CA TYR A 100 46.84 -25.71 65.53
C TYR A 100 45.32 -25.81 65.59
N LEU A 101 44.70 -25.36 66.68
CA LEU A 101 43.24 -25.43 66.86
C LEU A 101 42.51 -24.59 65.82
N HIS A 102 43.01 -23.39 65.52
CA HIS A 102 42.47 -22.52 64.47
C HIS A 102 42.53 -23.20 63.09
N THR A 103 43.63 -23.87 62.78
CA THR A 103 43.79 -24.61 61.52
C THR A 103 42.80 -25.79 61.41
N GLN A 104 42.58 -26.52 62.51
CA GLN A 104 41.58 -27.61 62.55
C GLN A 104 40.16 -27.05 62.36
N GLU A 105 39.81 -25.97 63.05
CA GLU A 105 38.51 -25.31 62.91
C GLU A 105 38.29 -24.81 61.47
N LYS A 106 39.29 -24.14 60.90
CA LYS A 106 39.24 -23.62 59.53
C LYS A 106 38.96 -24.72 58.52
N THR A 107 39.65 -25.85 58.62
CA THR A 107 39.45 -27.00 57.71
C THR A 107 37.99 -27.50 57.75
N VAL A 108 37.41 -27.63 58.94
CA VAL A 108 36.02 -28.07 59.09
C VAL A 108 35.03 -27.02 58.57
N ASN A 109 35.29 -25.74 58.80
CA ASN A 109 34.42 -24.66 58.34
C ASN A 109 34.45 -24.53 56.81
N GLU A 110 35.62 -24.67 56.19
CA GLU A 110 35.77 -24.70 54.72
C GLU A 110 35.03 -25.89 54.11
N GLU A 111 35.12 -27.08 54.72
CA GLU A 111 34.38 -28.26 54.25
C GLU A 111 32.87 -28.09 54.39
N LYS A 112 32.39 -27.57 55.53
CA LYS A 112 30.97 -27.26 55.72
C LYS A 112 30.48 -26.24 54.70
N GLN A 113 31.31 -25.24 54.38
CA GLN A 113 30.97 -24.25 53.37
C GLN A 113 30.89 -24.89 51.98
N ARG A 114 31.86 -25.74 51.61
CA ARG A 114 31.84 -26.50 50.36
C ARG A 114 30.58 -27.35 50.22
N ILE A 115 30.20 -28.10 51.26
CA ILE A 115 29.00 -28.94 51.24
C ILE A 115 27.74 -28.08 51.03
N LYS A 116 27.61 -26.96 51.75
CA LYS A 116 26.49 -26.03 51.55
C LYS A 116 26.46 -25.44 50.15
N ASP A 117 27.62 -25.08 49.60
CA ASP A 117 27.72 -24.52 48.25
C ASP A 117 27.40 -25.59 47.19
N GLU A 118 27.82 -26.84 47.37
CA GLU A 118 27.46 -27.97 46.52
C GLU A 118 25.96 -28.29 46.58
N GLU A 119 25.35 -28.28 47.76
CA GLU A 119 23.90 -28.45 47.92
C GLU A 119 23.13 -27.31 47.26
N ALA A 120 23.57 -26.06 47.46
CA ALA A 120 22.98 -24.90 46.80
C ALA A 120 23.17 -24.96 45.27
N ASN A 121 24.32 -25.45 44.77
CA ASN A 121 24.55 -25.66 43.34
C ASN A 121 23.62 -26.71 42.77
N LYS A 122 23.50 -27.89 43.42
CA LYS A 122 22.58 -28.96 43.00
C LYS A 122 21.14 -28.47 42.96
N GLU A 123 20.70 -27.71 43.96
CA GLU A 123 19.35 -27.15 43.99
C GLU A 123 19.16 -26.11 42.88
N ARG A 124 20.14 -25.23 42.63
CA ARG A 124 20.11 -24.30 41.50
C ARG A 124 20.05 -25.02 40.15
N GLU A 125 20.85 -26.07 39.96
CA GLU A 125 20.85 -26.88 38.73
C GLU A 125 19.50 -27.59 38.54
N ARG A 126 18.92 -28.16 39.61
CA ARG A 126 17.58 -28.76 39.60
C ARG A 126 16.52 -27.74 39.17
N ILE A 127 16.49 -26.56 39.79
CA ILE A 127 15.53 -25.50 39.47
C ILE A 127 15.73 -25.01 38.03
N GLN A 128 16.97 -24.79 37.60
CA GLN A 128 17.27 -24.40 36.21
C GLN A 128 16.83 -25.45 35.21
N ALA A 129 17.04 -26.74 35.49
CA ALA A 129 16.58 -27.82 34.63
C ALA A 129 15.05 -27.85 34.53
N ARG A 130 14.33 -27.62 35.64
CA ARG A 130 12.87 -27.49 35.66
C ARG A 130 12.39 -26.32 34.80
N ILE A 131 12.98 -25.14 35.00
CA ILE A 131 12.63 -23.94 34.24
C ILE A 131 12.91 -24.12 32.74
N LYS A 132 14.07 -24.69 32.39
CA LYS A 132 14.43 -24.98 31.00
C LYS A 132 13.41 -25.88 30.32
N LYS A 133 12.97 -26.95 30.99
CA LYS A 133 11.92 -27.83 30.45
C LYS A 133 10.61 -27.09 30.20
N LEU A 134 10.21 -26.19 31.10
CA LEU A 134 9.01 -25.37 30.91
C LEU A 134 9.16 -24.43 29.70
N TYR A 135 10.33 -23.80 29.53
CA TYR A 135 10.62 -22.99 28.34
C TYR A 135 10.57 -23.82 27.04
N ASP A 136 11.14 -25.03 27.04
CA ASP A 136 11.10 -25.94 25.89
C ASP A 136 9.64 -26.33 25.54
N MET A 137 8.71 -26.26 26.49
CA MET A 137 7.27 -26.48 26.34
C MET A 137 6.47 -25.19 26.03
N GLY A 138 7.13 -24.07 25.74
CA GLY A 138 6.47 -22.81 25.37
C GLY A 138 5.85 -22.04 26.54
N VAL A 139 6.18 -22.39 27.78
CA VAL A 139 5.85 -21.57 28.96
C VAL A 139 6.78 -20.36 29.00
N VAL A 140 6.25 -19.16 29.24
CA VAL A 140 7.02 -17.90 29.20
C VAL A 140 6.94 -17.18 30.54
N PHE A 141 8.03 -16.52 30.94
CA PHE A 141 8.04 -15.68 32.14
C PHE A 141 7.48 -14.29 31.83
N ASP A 142 6.46 -13.86 32.55
CA ASP A 142 5.74 -12.59 32.31
C ASP A 142 6.17 -11.44 33.24
N GLY A 143 7.18 -11.69 34.09
CA GLY A 143 7.65 -10.75 35.12
C GLY A 143 7.18 -11.10 36.53
N PHE A 144 6.09 -11.84 36.67
CA PHE A 144 5.51 -12.27 37.94
C PHE A 144 5.56 -13.78 38.12
N GLY A 145 5.36 -14.54 37.05
CA GLY A 145 5.36 -15.99 37.05
C GLY A 145 5.65 -16.60 35.69
N TYR A 146 5.65 -17.93 35.66
CA TYR A 146 5.72 -18.74 34.45
C TYR A 146 4.31 -19.04 33.98
N VAL A 147 3.97 -18.51 32.80
CA VAL A 147 2.63 -18.56 32.23
C VAL A 147 2.64 -19.33 30.93
N TYR A 148 1.74 -20.30 30.81
CA TYR A 148 1.38 -20.94 29.55
C TYR A 148 0.03 -20.40 29.10
N LYS A 149 -0.06 -19.93 27.86
CA LYS A 149 -1.30 -19.43 27.24
C LYS A 149 -1.80 -20.43 26.20
N GLY A 150 -2.77 -21.26 26.56
CA GLY A 150 -3.42 -22.17 25.63
C GLY A 150 -4.32 -21.41 24.64
N LYS A 151 -4.54 -22.00 23.45
CA LYS A 151 -5.36 -21.35 22.41
C LYS A 151 -6.84 -21.36 22.76
N GLU A 152 -7.30 -22.34 23.54
CA GLU A 152 -8.69 -22.47 23.99
C GLU A 152 -9.00 -21.70 25.30
N GLY A 153 -8.08 -20.86 25.78
CA GLY A 153 -8.25 -20.08 27.02
C GLY A 153 -7.88 -20.84 28.31
N GLU A 154 -7.42 -22.08 28.20
CA GLU A 154 -6.78 -22.82 29.30
C GLU A 154 -5.38 -22.25 29.53
N ASN A 155 -5.21 -21.50 30.62
CA ASN A 155 -3.93 -20.90 31.00
C ASN A 155 -3.40 -21.57 32.27
N ILE A 156 -2.09 -21.73 32.34
CA ILE A 156 -1.38 -22.18 33.54
C ILE A 156 -0.50 -21.04 34.01
N GLU A 157 -0.52 -20.77 35.31
CA GLU A 157 0.33 -19.77 35.94
C GLU A 157 0.95 -20.38 37.21
N VAL A 158 2.28 -20.35 37.28
CA VAL A 158 3.04 -20.85 38.43
C VAL A 158 4.19 -19.88 38.72
N SER A 159 4.36 -19.49 39.98
CA SER A 159 5.45 -18.59 40.37
C SER A 159 6.81 -19.31 40.42
N GLY A 160 7.91 -18.54 40.33
CA GLY A 160 9.26 -19.11 40.47
C GLY A 160 9.52 -19.76 41.83
N GLU A 161 8.91 -19.23 42.90
CA GLU A 161 9.00 -19.79 44.25
C GLU A 161 8.23 -21.11 44.36
N GLN A 162 7.06 -21.21 43.73
CA GLN A 162 6.33 -22.48 43.63
C GLN A 162 7.14 -23.53 42.88
N ILE A 163 7.77 -23.20 41.75
CA ILE A 163 8.61 -24.17 41.00
C ILE A 163 9.80 -24.66 41.83
N LYS A 164 10.33 -23.81 42.73
CA LYS A 164 11.41 -24.17 43.62
C LYS A 164 10.93 -25.13 44.72
N ASP A 165 9.86 -24.78 45.42
CA ASP A 165 9.42 -25.51 46.61
C ASP A 165 8.57 -26.76 46.27
N MET A 166 8.06 -26.84 45.04
CA MET A 166 7.21 -27.92 44.58
C MET A 166 7.92 -29.29 44.55
N PRO A 167 7.32 -30.35 45.12
CA PRO A 167 7.81 -31.73 45.00
C PRO A 167 7.95 -32.19 43.54
N ASP A 168 8.81 -33.19 43.30
CA ASP A 168 9.01 -33.71 41.94
C ASP A 168 7.71 -34.25 41.32
N GLU A 169 6.84 -34.87 42.12
CA GLU A 169 5.54 -35.40 41.66
C GLU A 169 4.60 -34.29 41.16
N GLU A 170 4.48 -33.20 41.91
CA GLU A 170 3.66 -32.05 41.51
C GLU A 170 4.22 -31.37 40.26
N TYR A 171 5.55 -31.29 40.14
CA TYR A 171 6.19 -30.76 38.94
C TYR A 171 5.94 -31.65 37.71
N GLN A 172 5.90 -32.98 37.86
CA GLN A 172 5.48 -33.86 36.77
C GLN A 172 4.01 -33.67 36.40
N ASN A 173 3.13 -33.42 37.37
CA ASN A 173 1.72 -33.12 37.11
C ASN A 173 1.54 -31.78 36.38
N LEU A 174 2.37 -30.78 36.69
CA LEU A 174 2.44 -29.53 35.94
C LEU A 174 2.85 -29.77 34.48
N ILE A 175 3.87 -30.61 34.25
CA ILE A 175 4.29 -30.98 32.89
C ILE A 175 3.14 -31.70 32.15
N SER A 176 2.50 -32.68 32.78
CA SER A 176 1.43 -33.46 32.13
C SER A 176 0.24 -32.57 31.75
N THR A 177 -0.15 -31.64 32.62
CA THR A 177 -1.21 -30.66 32.32
C THR A 177 -0.83 -29.74 31.15
N VAL A 178 0.38 -29.21 31.10
CA VAL A 178 0.83 -28.41 29.93
C VAL A 178 0.79 -29.24 28.64
N LEU A 179 1.26 -30.50 28.67
CA LEU A 179 1.22 -31.40 27.52
C LEU A 179 -0.22 -31.71 27.06
N ASP A 180 -1.15 -31.89 28.00
CA ASP A 180 -2.55 -32.12 27.68
C ASP A 180 -3.18 -30.89 26.99
N ILE A 181 -2.86 -29.66 27.44
CA ILE A 181 -3.32 -28.44 26.78
C ILE A 181 -2.70 -28.33 25.37
N GLN A 182 -1.41 -28.59 25.23
CA GLN A 182 -0.74 -28.61 23.92
C GLN A 182 -1.40 -29.62 22.97
N ARG A 183 -1.71 -30.82 23.46
CA ARG A 183 -2.41 -31.83 22.66
C ARG A 183 -3.76 -31.31 22.17
N LYS A 184 -4.59 -30.76 23.07
CA LYS A 184 -5.88 -30.14 22.69
C LYS A 184 -5.69 -29.02 21.66
N ASP A 185 -4.74 -28.12 21.87
CA ASP A 185 -4.44 -27.02 20.95
C ASP A 185 -4.02 -27.53 19.56
N THR A 186 -3.24 -28.61 19.49
CA THR A 186 -2.83 -29.23 18.22
C THR A 186 -3.99 -29.94 17.51
N GLU A 187 -4.86 -30.62 18.26
CA GLU A 187 -6.06 -31.27 17.73
C GLU A 187 -7.05 -30.23 17.21
N ALA A 188 -7.31 -29.16 17.96
CA ALA A 188 -8.14 -28.04 17.55
C ALA A 188 -7.60 -27.37 16.28
N GLN A 189 -6.29 -27.14 16.21
CA GLN A 189 -5.65 -26.59 15.01
C GLN A 189 -5.81 -27.53 13.81
N ALA A 190 -5.62 -28.84 13.99
CA ALA A 190 -5.79 -29.81 12.92
C ALA A 190 -7.24 -29.88 12.42
N ILE A 191 -8.22 -29.73 13.31
CA ILE A 191 -9.64 -29.64 12.95
C ILE A 191 -9.91 -28.36 12.16
N GLN A 192 -9.40 -27.21 12.62
CA GLN A 192 -9.55 -25.93 11.92
C GLN A 192 -8.89 -25.96 10.53
N ASP A 193 -7.70 -26.54 10.41
CA ASP A 193 -6.97 -26.64 9.14
C ASP A 193 -7.67 -27.58 8.16
N LYS A 194 -8.26 -28.67 8.65
CA LYS A 194 -9.13 -29.55 7.84
C LYS A 194 -10.39 -28.82 7.38
N ALA A 195 -11.02 -28.03 8.26
CA ALA A 195 -12.21 -27.25 7.91
C ALA A 195 -11.90 -26.19 6.84
N LYS A 196 -10.78 -25.46 6.98
CA LYS A 196 -10.31 -24.48 5.98
C LYS A 196 -10.03 -25.13 4.63
N LYS A 197 -9.31 -26.26 4.61
CA LYS A 197 -9.07 -27.00 3.35
C LYS A 197 -10.37 -27.46 2.68
N ALA A 198 -11.32 -27.97 3.47
CA ALA A 198 -12.63 -28.36 2.94
C ALA A 198 -13.43 -27.17 2.39
N GLU A 199 -13.35 -26.01 3.04
CA GLU A 199 -13.98 -24.77 2.57
C GLU A 199 -13.32 -24.26 1.28
N ASP A 200 -11.99 -24.26 1.22
CA ASP A 200 -11.21 -23.88 0.04
C ASP A 200 -11.52 -24.81 -1.16
N ASP A 201 -11.62 -26.12 -0.94
CA ASP A 201 -12.00 -27.09 -1.97
C ASP A 201 -13.43 -26.84 -2.48
N ARG A 202 -14.37 -26.48 -1.59
CA ARG A 202 -15.75 -26.12 -1.98
C ARG A 202 -15.77 -24.83 -2.79
N LEU A 203 -15.03 -23.81 -2.37
CA LEU A 203 -14.89 -22.53 -3.09
C LEU A 203 -14.25 -22.74 -4.48
N ALA A 204 -13.22 -23.59 -4.58
CA ALA A 204 -12.59 -23.93 -5.83
C ALA A 204 -13.56 -24.64 -6.79
N LYS A 205 -14.38 -25.56 -6.26
CA LYS A 205 -15.42 -26.25 -7.06
C LYS A 205 -16.49 -25.28 -7.56
N ILE A 206 -16.97 -24.38 -6.71
CA ILE A 206 -17.94 -23.34 -7.10
C ILE A 206 -17.36 -22.43 -8.18
N LYS A 207 -16.10 -21.98 -8.03
CA LYS A 207 -15.43 -21.16 -9.06
C LYS A 207 -15.27 -21.91 -10.38
N ALA A 208 -14.86 -23.18 -10.33
CA ALA A 208 -14.73 -24.01 -11.53
C ALA A 208 -16.08 -24.22 -12.23
N ASP A 209 -17.16 -24.44 -11.47
CA ASP A 209 -18.52 -24.56 -12.00
C ASP A 209 -18.99 -23.23 -12.63
N GLN A 210 -18.75 -22.08 -11.96
CA GLN A 210 -19.05 -20.75 -12.49
C GLN A 210 -18.28 -20.42 -13.78
N GLU A 211 -16.99 -20.76 -13.85
CA GLU A 211 -16.18 -20.58 -15.07
C GLU A 211 -16.66 -21.48 -16.21
N ALA A 212 -17.03 -22.73 -15.91
CA ALA A 212 -17.57 -23.66 -16.91
C ALA A 212 -18.95 -23.19 -17.42
N GLU A 213 -19.81 -22.68 -16.54
CA GLU A 213 -21.10 -22.12 -16.90
C GLU A 213 -20.95 -20.81 -17.69
N GLY A 214 -20.00 -19.94 -17.31
CA GLY A 214 -19.63 -18.75 -18.07
C GLY A 214 -19.23 -19.08 -19.51
N LYS A 215 -18.32 -20.05 -19.70
CA LYS A 215 -17.94 -20.52 -21.04
C LYS A 215 -19.12 -21.08 -21.85
N ARG A 216 -20.02 -21.84 -21.20
CA ARG A 216 -21.24 -22.34 -21.87
C ARG A 216 -22.15 -21.22 -22.31
N LEU A 217 -22.35 -20.20 -21.46
CA LEU A 217 -23.16 -19.03 -21.79
C LEU A 217 -22.52 -18.21 -22.92
N GLU A 218 -21.20 -18.03 -22.92
CA GLU A 218 -20.46 -17.38 -24.00
C GLU A 218 -20.59 -18.15 -25.33
N ASP A 219 -20.46 -19.48 -25.31
CA ASP A 219 -20.65 -20.33 -26.49
C ASP A 219 -22.08 -20.23 -27.04
N ILE A 220 -23.09 -20.23 -26.15
CA ILE A 220 -24.49 -20.04 -26.53
C ILE A 220 -24.71 -18.65 -27.11
N ALA A 221 -24.16 -17.60 -26.49
CA ALA A 221 -24.27 -16.22 -26.97
C ALA A 221 -23.59 -16.05 -28.33
N CYS A 222 -22.42 -16.66 -28.55
CA CYS A 222 -21.73 -16.65 -29.84
C CYS A 222 -22.55 -17.34 -30.92
N LYS A 223 -23.16 -18.50 -30.62
CA LYS A 223 -24.06 -19.21 -31.55
C LYS A 223 -25.32 -18.41 -31.85
N GLN A 224 -25.94 -17.81 -30.84
CA GLN A 224 -27.13 -16.96 -31.01
C GLN A 224 -26.80 -15.72 -31.85
N LYS A 225 -25.65 -15.08 -31.62
CA LYS A 225 -25.21 -13.93 -32.40
C LYS A 225 -24.92 -14.30 -33.85
N ALA A 226 -24.25 -15.43 -34.09
CA ALA A 226 -24.03 -15.94 -35.45
C ALA A 226 -25.36 -16.26 -36.17
N GLN A 227 -26.31 -16.88 -35.48
CA GLN A 227 -27.65 -17.13 -36.02
C GLN A 227 -28.40 -15.82 -36.31
N GLN A 228 -28.32 -14.83 -35.42
CA GLN A 228 -28.95 -13.54 -35.63
C GLN A 228 -28.31 -12.80 -36.81
N ASP A 229 -26.98 -12.81 -36.92
CA ASP A 229 -26.26 -12.21 -38.05
C ASP A 229 -26.61 -12.90 -39.39
N GLU A 230 -26.81 -14.24 -39.39
CA GLU A 230 -27.31 -14.98 -40.56
C GLU A 230 -28.74 -14.61 -40.92
N ILE A 231 -29.63 -14.49 -39.93
CA ILE A 231 -31.02 -14.07 -40.12
C ILE A 231 -31.06 -12.63 -40.64
N ASP A 232 -30.26 -11.73 -40.09
CA ASP A 232 -30.19 -10.33 -40.50
C ASP A 232 -29.60 -10.20 -41.92
N ALA A 233 -28.58 -10.99 -42.26
CA ALA A 233 -28.04 -11.06 -43.61
C ALA A 233 -29.05 -11.63 -44.62
N ALA A 234 -29.82 -12.65 -44.24
CA ALA A 234 -30.90 -13.20 -45.06
C ALA A 234 -32.04 -12.17 -45.25
N ASN A 235 -32.44 -11.47 -44.19
CA ASN A 235 -33.45 -10.42 -44.25
C ASN A 235 -33.01 -9.25 -45.13
N ARG A 236 -31.73 -8.83 -45.07
CA ARG A 236 -31.18 -7.81 -45.98
C ARG A 236 -31.26 -8.25 -47.45
N LYS A 237 -30.90 -9.50 -47.75
CA LYS A 237 -31.04 -10.04 -49.13
C LYS A 237 -32.49 -10.06 -49.58
N ILE A 238 -33.41 -10.50 -48.71
CA ILE A 238 -34.84 -10.50 -49.00
C ILE A 238 -35.37 -9.07 -49.22
N GLU A 239 -34.93 -8.08 -48.44
CA GLU A 239 -35.30 -6.68 -48.65
C GLU A 239 -34.73 -6.12 -49.95
N GLU A 240 -33.46 -6.40 -50.27
CA GLU A 240 -32.84 -5.98 -51.53
C GLU A 240 -33.55 -6.60 -52.73
N ASP A 241 -33.91 -7.88 -52.66
CA ASP A 241 -34.65 -8.56 -53.71
C ASP A 241 -36.08 -8.03 -53.85
N LYS A 242 -36.76 -7.74 -52.74
CA LYS A 242 -38.08 -7.06 -52.75
C LYS A 242 -37.99 -5.66 -53.35
N ARG A 243 -36.93 -4.91 -53.04
CA ARG A 243 -36.70 -3.57 -53.57
C ARG A 243 -36.43 -3.61 -55.07
N LYS A 244 -35.57 -4.51 -55.54
CA LYS A 244 -35.32 -4.74 -56.97
C LYS A 244 -36.60 -5.17 -57.69
N ALA A 245 -37.38 -6.09 -57.12
CA ALA A 245 -38.67 -6.48 -57.69
C ALA A 245 -39.67 -5.31 -57.74
N ALA A 246 -39.73 -4.48 -56.71
CA ALA A 246 -40.59 -3.29 -56.69
C ALA A 246 -40.14 -2.22 -57.71
N ASP A 247 -38.83 -2.01 -57.85
CA ASP A 247 -38.25 -1.09 -58.82
C ASP A 247 -38.44 -1.63 -60.26
N ASP A 248 -38.31 -2.94 -60.48
CA ASP A 248 -38.59 -3.60 -61.76
C ASP A 248 -40.08 -3.53 -62.14
N ILE A 249 -40.98 -3.67 -61.16
CA ILE A 249 -42.43 -3.48 -61.36
C ILE A 249 -42.70 -2.03 -61.76
N LYS A 250 -42.13 -1.04 -61.05
CA LYS A 250 -42.28 0.38 -61.40
C LYS A 250 -41.74 0.70 -62.79
N ILE A 251 -40.57 0.18 -63.15
CA ILE A 251 -39.98 0.36 -64.49
C ILE A 251 -40.86 -0.27 -65.57
N ARG A 252 -41.47 -1.43 -65.31
CA ARG A 252 -42.42 -2.07 -66.24
C ARG A 252 -43.69 -1.24 -66.38
N GLU A 253 -44.27 -0.77 -65.28
CA GLU A 253 -45.46 0.08 -65.30
C GLU A 253 -45.20 1.41 -66.02
N GLU A 254 -44.04 2.02 -65.80
CA GLU A 254 -43.62 3.27 -66.45
C GLU A 254 -43.39 3.06 -67.95
N LYS A 255 -42.73 1.96 -68.36
CA LYS A 255 -42.60 1.58 -69.78
C LYS A 255 -43.95 1.29 -70.44
N GLU A 256 -44.87 0.65 -69.73
CA GLU A 256 -46.20 0.35 -70.26
C GLU A 256 -47.06 1.62 -70.39
N ARG A 257 -46.94 2.56 -69.44
CA ARG A 257 -47.55 3.90 -69.54
C ARG A 257 -46.97 4.67 -70.73
N LEU A 258 -45.65 4.69 -70.89
CA LEU A 258 -45.00 5.36 -72.02
C LEU A 258 -45.45 4.75 -73.36
N LYS A 259 -45.56 3.42 -73.42
CA LYS A 259 -46.03 2.71 -74.63
C LYS A 259 -47.49 3.03 -74.93
N LYS A 260 -48.37 3.07 -73.93
CA LYS A 260 -49.78 3.48 -74.11
C LYS A 260 -49.90 4.94 -74.54
N GLU A 261 -49.08 5.82 -74.00
CA GLU A 261 -49.06 7.24 -74.38
C GLU A 261 -48.56 7.44 -75.81
N LEU A 262 -47.55 6.66 -76.24
CA LEU A 262 -47.08 6.64 -77.62
C LEU A 262 -48.12 6.02 -78.58
N GLU A 263 -48.82 4.96 -78.18
CA GLU A 263 -49.90 4.37 -78.96
C GLU A 263 -51.13 5.29 -79.05
N GLU A 264 -51.47 6.04 -77.99
CA GLU A 264 -52.52 7.05 -78.04
C GLU A 264 -52.12 8.25 -78.90
N LYS A 265 -50.86 8.72 -78.82
CA LYS A 265 -50.36 9.78 -79.71
C LYS A 265 -50.37 9.31 -81.16
N ALA A 266 -49.93 8.09 -81.45
CA ALA A 266 -50.00 7.53 -82.80
C ALA A 266 -51.44 7.34 -83.30
N LYS A 267 -52.40 6.97 -82.44
CA LYS A 267 -53.81 6.89 -82.80
C LYS A 267 -54.43 8.27 -83.04
N LYS A 268 -54.08 9.27 -82.23
CA LYS A 268 -54.56 10.66 -82.40
C LYS A 268 -53.98 11.29 -83.66
N GLU A 269 -52.69 11.09 -83.93
CA GLU A 269 -52.06 11.52 -85.18
C GLU A 269 -52.67 10.82 -86.39
N ALA A 270 -52.93 9.50 -86.31
CA ALA A 270 -53.64 8.77 -87.37
C ALA A 270 -55.09 9.26 -87.58
N GLU A 271 -55.81 9.57 -86.49
CA GLU A 271 -57.17 10.11 -86.55
C GLU A 271 -57.21 11.55 -87.08
N GLU A 272 -56.22 12.40 -86.75
CA GLU A 272 -56.07 13.74 -87.32
C GLU A 272 -55.69 13.69 -88.80
N THR A 273 -54.79 12.80 -89.21
CA THR A 273 -54.48 12.61 -90.64
C THR A 273 -55.70 12.10 -91.42
N ALA A 274 -56.51 11.22 -90.84
CA ALA A 274 -57.74 10.75 -91.47
C ALA A 274 -58.84 11.82 -91.53
N LYS A 275 -58.92 12.72 -90.55
CA LYS A 275 -59.83 13.89 -90.58
C LYS A 275 -59.38 14.92 -91.63
N CYS A 276 -58.09 15.22 -91.72
CA CYS A 276 -57.56 16.12 -92.76
C CYS A 276 -57.82 15.55 -94.16
N GLU A 277 -57.61 14.24 -94.38
CA GLU A 277 -57.89 13.60 -95.68
C GLU A 277 -59.39 13.54 -96.01
N ALA A 278 -60.27 13.44 -95.00
CA ALA A 278 -61.72 13.46 -95.20
C ALA A 278 -62.27 14.88 -95.50
N GLU A 279 -61.73 15.91 -94.84
CA GLU A 279 -62.08 17.31 -95.10
C GLU A 279 -61.60 17.76 -96.48
N GLU A 280 -60.39 17.35 -96.91
CA GLU A 280 -59.88 17.68 -98.24
C GLU A 280 -60.71 17.05 -99.38
N LYS A 281 -61.34 15.90 -99.11
CA LYS A 281 -62.24 15.22 -100.05
C LYS A 281 -63.62 15.89 -100.11
N ALA A 282 -64.12 16.42 -98.99
CA ALA A 282 -65.39 17.15 -98.91
C ALA A 282 -65.30 18.56 -99.49
N GLU A 283 -64.16 19.25 -99.35
CA GLU A 283 -63.91 20.58 -99.94
C GLU A 283 -63.89 20.50 -101.47
N LYS A 284 -63.24 19.48 -102.04
CA LYS A 284 -63.19 19.22 -103.50
C LYS A 284 -64.59 18.95 -104.10
N GLU A 285 -65.49 18.33 -103.33
CA GLU A 285 -66.88 18.09 -103.75
C GLU A 285 -67.77 19.34 -103.67
N ARG A 286 -67.49 20.29 -102.75
CA ARG A 286 -68.20 21.57 -102.67
C ARG A 286 -67.80 22.54 -103.77
N VAL A 287 -66.53 22.58 -104.16
CA VAL A 287 -66.04 23.47 -105.23
C VAL A 287 -66.61 23.07 -106.60
N ALA A 288 -66.74 21.77 -106.88
CA ALA A 288 -67.35 21.26 -108.12
C ALA A 288 -68.86 21.60 -108.26
N LYS A 289 -69.57 21.82 -107.14
CA LYS A 289 -70.99 22.19 -107.15
C LYS A 289 -71.23 23.68 -107.39
N ILE A 290 -70.24 24.53 -107.08
CA ILE A 290 -70.34 26.00 -107.22
C ILE A 290 -69.97 26.45 -108.65
N GLU A 291 -69.08 25.73 -109.35
CA GLU A 291 -68.77 25.99 -110.77
C GLU A 291 -69.90 25.58 -111.74
N ALA A 292 -70.76 24.64 -111.35
CA ALA A 292 -71.92 24.24 -112.14
C ALA A 292 -73.04 25.31 -112.17
N ASP A 293 -73.24 26.05 -111.06
CA ASP A 293 -74.34 27.02 -110.93
C ASP A 293 -74.04 28.42 -111.51
N LEU A 294 -72.77 28.73 -111.81
CA LEU A 294 -72.33 30.02 -112.38
C LEU A 294 -72.28 30.03 -113.92
N THR A 295 -72.16 28.86 -114.54
CA THR A 295 -72.10 28.71 -116.00
C THR A 295 -73.48 28.73 -116.68
N GLU A 296 -74.56 28.64 -115.91
CA GLU A 296 -75.94 28.63 -116.40
C GLU A 296 -76.58 30.03 -116.48
N LYS A 297 -76.04 31.03 -115.76
CA LYS A 297 -76.62 32.39 -115.68
C LYS A 297 -76.02 33.44 -116.62
N LEU A 298 -74.95 33.12 -117.39
CA LEU A 298 -74.24 34.08 -118.26
C LEU A 298 -74.22 33.75 -119.78
N LYS A 299 -74.81 32.64 -120.23
CA LYS A 299 -74.87 32.32 -121.68
C LYS A 299 -75.84 33.16 -122.55
N PRO A 300 -76.97 33.72 -122.07
CA PRO A 300 -77.92 34.36 -122.99
C PRO A 300 -77.40 35.64 -123.66
N ASP A 301 -76.35 36.27 -123.12
CA ASP A 301 -75.73 37.45 -123.75
C ASP A 301 -74.58 37.11 -124.71
N ASN A 302 -73.88 35.99 -124.51
CA ASN A 302 -72.91 35.46 -125.47
C ASN A 302 -73.56 34.92 -126.75
N GLU A 303 -74.81 34.45 -126.66
CA GLU A 303 -75.58 34.00 -127.83
C GLU A 303 -75.97 35.16 -128.78
N LYS A 304 -76.16 36.39 -128.27
CA LYS A 304 -76.59 37.54 -129.09
C LYS A 304 -75.45 38.15 -129.90
N LEU A 305 -74.24 38.21 -129.35
CA LEU A 305 -73.06 38.69 -130.08
C LEU A 305 -72.62 37.71 -131.17
N LEU A 306 -72.73 36.41 -130.91
CA LEU A 306 -72.46 35.36 -131.90
C LEU A 306 -73.51 35.31 -133.01
N ALA A 307 -74.77 35.63 -132.72
CA ALA A 307 -75.83 35.77 -133.72
C ALA A 307 -75.52 36.94 -134.68
N LEU A 308 -75.16 38.11 -134.14
CA LEU A 308 -74.82 39.28 -134.96
C LEU A 308 -73.61 39.03 -135.87
N ALA A 309 -72.60 38.31 -135.38
CA ALA A 309 -71.44 37.93 -136.19
C ALA A 309 -71.77 36.88 -137.28
N ARG A 310 -72.73 35.99 -137.04
CA ARG A 310 -73.22 35.04 -138.08
C ARG A 310 -73.94 35.77 -139.20
N ASP A 311 -74.78 36.74 -138.87
CA ASP A 311 -75.60 37.44 -139.85
C ASP A 311 -74.76 38.26 -140.83
N ILE A 312 -73.65 38.83 -140.37
CA ILE A 312 -72.67 39.50 -141.24
C ILE A 312 -72.05 38.53 -142.27
N ARG A 313 -71.92 37.23 -141.94
CA ARG A 313 -71.35 36.21 -142.83
C ARG A 313 -72.36 35.57 -143.78
N LEU A 314 -73.65 35.60 -143.44
CA LEU A 314 -74.72 34.94 -144.21
C LEU A 314 -75.37 35.85 -145.26
N LEU A 315 -74.85 37.07 -145.43
CA LEU A 315 -75.20 37.94 -146.54
C LEU A 315 -74.93 37.23 -147.88
N LYS A 316 -75.99 36.67 -148.48
CA LYS A 316 -75.98 36.06 -149.80
C LYS A 316 -75.87 37.16 -150.85
N MET A 317 -74.66 37.27 -151.39
CA MET A 317 -74.39 38.13 -152.53
C MET A 317 -74.85 37.43 -153.82
N PRO A 318 -75.42 38.17 -154.78
CA PRO A 318 -75.93 37.62 -156.03
C PRO A 318 -74.81 37.14 -156.96
N GLU A 319 -75.05 36.02 -157.65
CA GLU A 319 -74.17 35.50 -158.70
C GLU A 319 -74.35 36.29 -159.99
N LEU A 320 -73.24 36.65 -160.64
CA LEU A 320 -73.18 37.49 -161.84
C LEU A 320 -72.34 36.77 -162.90
N SER A 321 -72.90 36.64 -164.11
CA SER A 321 -72.34 35.81 -165.19
C SER A 321 -71.21 36.47 -166.02
N ASN A 322 -70.62 37.59 -165.57
CA ASN A 322 -69.57 38.34 -166.29
C ASN A 322 -68.27 38.45 -165.48
N SER A 323 -67.10 38.44 -166.16
CA SER A 323 -65.76 38.36 -165.53
C SER A 323 -65.38 39.56 -164.64
N GLN A 324 -65.61 40.83 -165.06
CA GLN A 324 -65.28 42.02 -164.22
C GLN A 324 -66.21 42.18 -163.01
N SER A 325 -67.45 41.68 -163.10
CA SER A 325 -68.42 41.73 -162.02
C SER A 325 -67.99 40.89 -160.81
N HIS A 326 -67.17 39.87 -161.02
CA HIS A 326 -66.69 38.98 -159.97
C HIS A 326 -65.66 39.63 -159.03
N GLU A 327 -64.95 40.67 -159.50
CA GLU A 327 -63.82 41.27 -158.79
C GLU A 327 -64.23 42.29 -157.73
N ILE A 328 -65.23 43.13 -158.04
CA ILE A 328 -65.79 44.12 -157.10
C ILE A 328 -66.43 43.42 -155.88
N LEU A 329 -67.05 42.27 -156.12
CA LEU A 329 -67.68 41.43 -155.10
C LEU A 329 -66.66 40.88 -154.07
N ASN A 330 -65.43 40.60 -154.50
CA ASN A 330 -64.36 40.14 -153.60
C ASN A 330 -63.83 41.25 -152.68
N LYS A 331 -63.86 42.52 -153.09
CA LYS A 331 -63.45 43.65 -152.21
C LYS A 331 -64.46 43.90 -151.09
N ALA A 332 -65.75 43.81 -151.39
CA ALA A 332 -66.79 43.91 -150.38
C ALA A 332 -66.67 42.79 -149.32
N ARG A 333 -66.29 41.58 -149.74
CA ARG A 333 -66.08 40.41 -148.86
C ARG A 333 -64.99 40.63 -147.80
N GLY A 334 -63.88 41.28 -148.16
CA GLY A 334 -62.75 41.46 -147.25
C GLY A 334 -63.05 42.32 -146.01
N HIS A 335 -63.92 43.33 -146.12
CA HIS A 335 -64.26 44.21 -144.99
C HIS A 335 -65.25 43.57 -144.02
N LEU A 336 -66.20 42.79 -144.53
CA LEU A 336 -67.21 42.09 -143.72
C LEU A 336 -66.57 40.99 -142.84
N ASP A 337 -65.56 40.28 -143.34
CA ASP A 337 -64.82 39.30 -142.52
C ASP A 337 -64.03 39.96 -141.38
N ARG A 338 -63.52 41.19 -141.56
CA ARG A 338 -62.77 41.91 -140.52
C ARG A 338 -63.65 42.32 -139.32
N ALA A 339 -64.88 42.77 -139.59
CA ALA A 339 -65.85 43.11 -138.55
C ALA A 339 -66.30 41.88 -137.75
N ALA A 340 -66.48 40.74 -138.42
CA ALA A 340 -66.87 39.48 -137.77
C ALA A 340 -65.77 38.91 -136.86
N GLN A 341 -64.49 39.24 -137.08
CA GLN A 341 -63.38 38.71 -136.30
C GLN A 341 -63.22 39.38 -134.92
N ILE A 342 -63.53 40.68 -134.81
CA ILE A 342 -63.44 41.44 -133.55
C ILE A 342 -64.46 40.94 -132.53
N LEU A 343 -65.67 40.61 -132.97
CA LEU A 343 -66.76 40.16 -132.10
C LEU A 343 -66.55 38.76 -131.50
N ARG A 344 -65.57 37.98 -131.96
CA ARG A 344 -65.26 36.63 -131.43
C ARG A 344 -64.16 36.60 -130.36
N GLN A 345 -63.32 37.62 -130.25
CA GLN A 345 -62.21 37.61 -129.30
C GLN A 345 -62.59 38.16 -127.91
N GLY A 346 -63.74 38.82 -127.78
CA GLY A 346 -64.25 39.39 -126.53
C GLY A 346 -65.27 38.53 -125.78
N THR A 347 -65.42 37.25 -126.18
CA THR A 347 -66.27 36.21 -125.59
C THR A 347 -65.40 35.05 -125.17
#